data_AF-A0A6B3E9H0-F1
#
_entry.id   AF-A0A6B3E9H0-F1
#
_cell.length_a   1.000
_cell.length_b   1.000
_cell.length_c   1.000
_cell.angle_alpha   90.00
_cell.angle_beta   90.00
_cell.angle_gamma   90.00
#
_symmetry.space_group_name_H-M   'P 1'
#
loop_
_entity.id
_entity.type
_entity.pdbx_description
1 polymer ?
#
loop_
_entity_poly.entity_id
_entity_poly.type
_entity_poly.pdbx_seq_one_letter_code
_entity_poly.pdbx_strand_id
1 'polypeptide(L)'
;TSLADARTGICLAAGANPADVDPATGYNLSRHAYETARASWLAHIEHHGLTAHRRLRLDQACNLWAARRPRFVAGDDWTARASALHRK
;
A
#
# COMPACT_ATOMS: atom_id res chain seq x y z
N THR A 1 -0.45 23.09 11.31
CA THR A 1 -0.75 21.65 11.17
C THR A 1 -0.18 21.15 9.86
N SER A 2 0.67 20.13 9.89
CA SER A 2 1.24 19.56 8.67
C SER A 2 0.29 18.56 8.01
N LEU A 3 0.55 18.18 6.74
CA LEU A 3 -0.21 17.13 6.06
C LEU A 3 -0.07 15.76 6.75
N ALA A 4 1.10 15.49 7.34
CA ALA A 4 1.32 14.27 8.12
C ALA A 4 0.44 14.27 9.37
N ASP A 5 0.35 15.38 10.11
CA ASP A 5 -0.51 15.49 11.30
C ASP A 5 -1.99 15.25 10.95
N ALA A 6 -2.44 15.80 9.83
CA ALA A 6 -3.82 15.60 9.35
C ALA A 6 -4.10 14.12 9.05
N ARG A 7 -3.17 13.43 8.36
CA ARG A 7 -3.29 11.99 8.05
C ARG A 7 -3.23 11.13 9.31
N THR A 8 -2.35 11.47 10.25
CA THR A 8 -2.29 10.82 11.56
C THR A 8 -3.64 10.93 12.27
N GLY A 9 -4.22 12.13 12.32
CA GLY A 9 -5.55 12.34 12.91
C GLY A 9 -6.63 11.49 12.25
N ILE A 10 -6.64 11.40 10.91
CA ILE A 10 -7.58 10.54 10.16
C ILE A 10 -7.39 9.06 10.52
N CYS A 11 -6.14 8.58 10.56
CA CYS A 11 -5.85 7.18 10.89
C CYS A 11 -6.33 6.82 12.30
N LEU A 12 -6.07 7.70 13.28
CA LEU A 12 -6.49 7.51 14.67
C LEU A 12 -8.01 7.55 14.81
N ALA A 13 -8.68 8.50 14.14
CA ALA A 13 -10.14 8.58 14.13
C ALA A 13 -10.78 7.34 13.48
N ALA A 14 -10.09 6.72 12.52
CA ALA A 14 -10.50 5.45 11.89
C ALA A 14 -10.17 4.20 12.74
N GLY A 15 -9.65 4.37 13.97
CA GLY A 15 -9.35 3.26 14.88
C GLY A 15 -8.03 2.55 14.63
N ALA A 16 -7.09 3.15 13.87
CA ALA A 16 -5.75 2.59 13.73
C ALA A 16 -5.01 2.60 15.07
N ASN A 17 -4.25 1.53 15.34
CA ASN A 17 -3.35 1.52 16.48
C ASN A 17 -2.28 2.63 16.30
N PRO A 18 -2.09 3.54 17.27
CA PRO A 18 -1.09 4.60 17.17
C PRO A 18 0.32 4.07 16.86
N ALA A 19 0.68 2.89 17.35
CA ALA A 19 1.99 2.26 17.09
C ALA A 19 2.18 1.84 15.62
N ASP A 20 1.09 1.73 14.86
CA ASP A 20 1.10 1.39 13.45
C ASP A 20 1.05 2.61 12.53
N VAL A 21 0.87 3.82 13.06
CA VAL A 21 0.85 5.05 12.25
C VAL A 21 2.27 5.60 12.14
N ASP A 22 2.78 5.78 10.92
CA ASP A 22 4.09 6.40 10.69
C ASP A 22 4.02 7.91 10.98
N PRO A 23 4.68 8.44 12.02
CA PRO A 23 4.57 9.85 12.37
C PRO A 23 5.17 10.77 11.29
N ALA A 24 6.09 10.27 10.46
CA ALA A 24 6.71 11.07 9.41
C ALA A 24 5.78 11.30 8.20
N THR A 25 4.87 10.38 7.93
CA THR A 25 4.01 10.42 6.72
C THR A 25 2.51 10.49 7.03
N GLY A 26 2.14 10.10 8.25
CA GLY A 26 0.78 9.92 8.74
C GLY A 26 0.06 8.69 8.19
N TYR A 27 0.77 7.77 7.51
CA TYR A 27 0.17 6.57 6.95
C TYR A 27 -0.01 5.45 7.97
N ASN A 28 -1.13 4.73 7.86
CA ASN A 28 -1.37 3.49 8.59
C ASN A 28 -0.54 2.34 7.98
N LEU A 29 0.40 1.81 8.76
CA LEU A 29 1.28 0.69 8.41
C LEU A 29 0.92 -0.61 9.12
N SER A 30 -0.33 -0.74 9.57
CA SER A 30 -0.87 -1.99 10.11
C SER A 30 -0.95 -3.08 9.04
N ARG A 31 -1.03 -4.33 9.50
CA ARG A 31 -1.20 -5.48 8.59
C ARG A 31 -2.48 -5.37 7.76
N HIS A 32 -3.57 -4.89 8.35
CA HIS A 32 -4.82 -4.70 7.64
C HIS A 32 -4.69 -3.64 6.52
N ALA A 33 -4.02 -2.53 6.79
CA ALA A 33 -3.77 -1.50 5.77
C ALA A 33 -2.94 -2.03 4.60
N TYR A 34 -1.94 -2.88 4.89
CA TYR A 34 -1.16 -3.58 3.86
C TYR A 34 -2.05 -4.46 2.96
N GLU A 35 -2.88 -5.31 3.56
CA GLU A 35 -3.76 -6.23 2.81
C GLU A 35 -4.81 -5.48 1.98
N THR A 36 -5.38 -4.42 2.52
CA THR A 36 -6.34 -3.56 1.81
C THR A 36 -5.66 -2.81 0.65
N ALA A 37 -4.48 -2.25 0.87
CA ALA A 37 -3.72 -1.58 -0.19
C ALA A 37 -3.38 -2.56 -1.33
N ARG A 38 -2.92 -3.76 -0.97
CA ARG A 38 -2.62 -4.85 -1.90
C ARG A 38 -3.83 -5.23 -2.74
N ALA A 39 -4.97 -5.51 -2.11
CA ALA A 39 -6.19 -5.91 -2.78
C ALA A 39 -6.68 -4.80 -3.73
N SER A 40 -6.66 -3.55 -3.27
CA SER A 40 -7.05 -2.39 -4.07
C SER A 40 -6.17 -2.22 -5.33
N TRP A 41 -4.85 -2.37 -5.20
CA TRP A 41 -3.93 -2.34 -6.34
C TRP A 41 -4.24 -3.41 -7.38
N LEU A 42 -4.42 -4.66 -6.93
CA LEU A 42 -4.72 -5.77 -7.82
C LEU A 42 -6.08 -5.61 -8.50
N ALA A 43 -7.11 -5.19 -7.77
CA ALA A 43 -8.44 -4.92 -8.34
C ALA A 43 -8.38 -3.78 -9.38
N HIS A 44 -7.65 -2.70 -9.08
CA HIS A 44 -7.49 -1.59 -10.04
C HIS A 44 -6.79 -2.05 -11.33
N ILE A 45 -5.80 -2.94 -11.23
CA ILE A 45 -5.09 -3.49 -12.38
C ILE A 45 -5.96 -4.47 -13.17
N GLU A 46 -6.77 -5.28 -12.49
CA GLU A 46 -7.73 -6.18 -13.11
C GLU A 46 -8.77 -5.39 -13.93
N HIS A 47 -9.31 -4.29 -13.38
CA HIS A 47 -10.34 -3.51 -14.07
C HIS A 47 -9.82 -2.57 -15.16
N HIS A 48 -8.58 -2.08 -15.04
CA HIS A 48 -8.09 -1.01 -15.92
C HIS A 48 -6.82 -1.36 -16.68
N GLY A 49 -6.24 -2.53 -16.44
CA GLY A 49 -4.98 -2.98 -17.02
C GLY A 49 -3.73 -2.34 -16.42
N LEU A 50 -2.57 -2.87 -16.78
CA LEU A 50 -1.26 -2.48 -16.26
C LEU A 50 -0.46 -1.64 -17.25
N THR A 51 -0.69 -0.33 -17.25
CA THR A 51 0.12 0.61 -18.05
C THR A 51 1.52 0.80 -17.45
N ALA A 52 2.46 1.34 -18.23
CA ALA A 52 3.80 1.67 -17.74
C ALA A 52 3.76 2.62 -16.52
N HIS A 53 2.85 3.61 -16.54
CA HIS A 53 2.66 4.50 -15.40
C HIS A 53 2.17 3.74 -14.14
N ARG A 54 1.20 2.83 -14.29
CA ARG A 54 0.70 2.04 -13.16
C ARG A 54 1.74 1.06 -12.64
N ARG A 55 2.55 0.46 -13.52
CA ARG A 55 3.70 -0.37 -13.11
C ARG A 55 4.63 0.42 -12.20
N LEU A 56 5.05 1.61 -12.62
CA LEU A 56 5.91 2.47 -11.81
C LEU A 56 5.32 2.77 -10.42
N ARG A 57 4.02 3.07 -10.36
CA ARG A 57 3.33 3.35 -9.09
C ARG A 57 3.19 2.10 -8.20
N LEU A 58 2.95 0.94 -8.80
CA LEU A 58 2.91 -0.33 -8.08
C LEU A 58 4.28 -0.65 -7.46
N ASP A 59 5.36 -0.50 -8.22
CA ASP A 59 6.72 -0.74 -7.74
C ASP A 59 7.08 0.22 -6.59
N GLN A 60 6.67 1.49 -6.68
CA GLN A 60 6.82 2.46 -5.58
C GLN A 60 6.07 2.02 -4.32
N ALA A 61 4.84 1.51 -4.45
CA ALA A 61 4.07 1.01 -3.33
C ALA A 61 4.73 -0.23 -2.70
N CYS A 62 5.22 -1.15 -3.52
CA CYS A 62 5.94 -2.34 -3.04
C CYS A 62 7.21 -1.96 -2.28
N ASN A 63 7.99 -1.03 -2.82
CA ASN A 63 9.22 -0.54 -2.18
C ASN A 63 8.94 0.16 -0.84
N LEU A 64 7.86 0.94 -0.76
CA LEU A 64 7.45 1.58 0.49
C LEU A 64 7.14 0.52 1.56
N TRP A 65 6.34 -0.49 1.22
CA TRP A 65 6.00 -1.55 2.17
C TRP A 65 7.21 -2.40 2.56
N ALA A 66 8.09 -2.72 1.61
CA ALA A 66 9.31 -3.46 1.88
C ALA A 66 10.24 -2.71 2.84
N ALA A 67 10.37 -1.38 2.68
CA ALA A 67 11.20 -0.55 3.55
C ALA A 67 10.63 -0.41 4.97
N ARG A 68 9.30 -0.32 5.12
CA ARG A 68 8.66 0.00 6.41
C ARG A 68 8.17 -1.22 7.19
N ARG A 69 7.82 -2.30 6.49
CA ARG A 69 7.24 -3.53 7.04
C ARG A 69 7.70 -4.76 6.24
N PRO A 70 9.01 -5.07 6.19
CA PRO A 70 9.55 -6.16 5.34
C PRO A 70 8.90 -7.52 5.60
N ARG A 71 8.53 -7.81 6.86
CA ARG A 71 7.81 -9.01 7.27
C ARG A 71 6.43 -9.20 6.61
N PHE A 72 5.81 -8.14 6.10
CA PHE A 72 4.53 -8.25 5.41
C PHE A 72 4.71 -8.62 3.94
N VAL A 73 5.82 -8.21 3.34
CA VAL A 73 6.12 -8.41 1.91
C VAL A 73 6.84 -9.74 1.65
N ALA A 74 7.46 -10.33 2.68
CA ALA A 74 8.12 -11.63 2.56
C ALA A 74 7.18 -12.71 1.98
N GLY A 75 7.51 -13.21 0.79
CA GLY A 75 6.74 -14.23 0.09
C GLY A 75 5.50 -13.72 -0.67
N ASP A 76 5.22 -12.41 -0.67
CA ASP A 76 4.12 -11.83 -1.45
C ASP A 76 4.64 -10.97 -2.60
N ASP A 77 4.41 -11.45 -3.81
CA ASP A 77 4.81 -10.77 -5.04
C ASP A 77 3.60 -10.09 -5.70
N TRP A 78 3.44 -8.81 -5.40
CA TRP A 78 2.39 -7.96 -5.98
C TRP A 78 2.60 -7.80 -7.49
N THR A 79 3.86 -7.65 -7.91
CA THR A 79 4.27 -7.33 -9.28
C THR A 79 4.02 -8.51 -10.22
N ALA A 80 4.34 -9.73 -9.80
CA ALA A 80 4.00 -10.95 -10.54
C ALA A 80 2.49 -11.13 -10.66
N ARG A 81 1.74 -10.94 -9.56
CA ARG A 81 0.28 -11.05 -9.55
C ARG A 81 -0.38 -10.02 -10.47
N ALA A 82 0.04 -8.76 -10.41
CA ALA A 82 -0.39 -7.70 -11.32
C ALA A 82 -0.14 -8.03 -12.80
N SER A 83 1.04 -8.59 -13.10
CA SER A 83 1.41 -9.00 -14.46
C SER A 83 0.56 -10.16 -14.97
N ALA A 84 0.16 -11.08 -14.08
CA ALA A 84 -0.73 -12.18 -14.41
C ALA A 84 -2.15 -11.70 -14.70
N LEU A 85 -2.65 -10.72 -13.94
CA LEU A 85 -3.98 -10.12 -14.17
C LEU A 85 -4.05 -9.37 -15.50
N HIS A 86 -3.01 -8.64 -15.88
CA HIS A 86 -3.00 -7.89 -17.15
C HIS A 86 -2.96 -8.78 -18.41
N ARG A 87 -2.47 -10.02 -18.31
CA ARG A 87 -2.37 -10.94 -19.45
C ARG A 87 -3.68 -11.66 -19.80
N LYS A 88 -4.72 -11.50 -18.98
CA LYS A 88 -6.07 -12.03 -19.24
C LYS A 88 -6.88 -11.02 -20.06
#